data_AF-A0A8J3UQP7-F1
#
_entry.id   AF-A0A8J3UQP7-F1
#
_cell.length_a   1.000
_cell.length_b   1.000
_cell.length_c   1.000
_cell.angle_alpha   90.00
_cell.angle_beta   90.00
_cell.angle_gamma   90.00
#
_symmetry.space_group_name_H-M   'P 1'
#
loop_
_entity.id
_entity.type
_entity.pdbx_description
1 polymer ?
#
loop_
_entity_poly.entity_id
_entity_poly.type
_entity_poly.pdbx_seq_one_letter_code
_entity_poly.pdbx_strand_id
1 'polypeptide(L)'
;MGATGVRKARTSVRANVRRVPGPCAHWDDQDADFIREVLDLVGDKWSVLIIGTLADGPTRYSDLADAIPGISQRMLTLTLKQLRRTGLVDRTAYPEVPPRVEYSLTDLGTSLLSIVLALAAWSADRHAEIRRHQAAFDAATAPAGS
;
A
#
# COMPACT_ATOMS: atom_id res chain seq x y z
N MET A 1 51.01 20.48 -31.84
CA MET A 1 49.54 20.39 -32.00
C MET A 1 49.15 18.94 -31.73
N GLY A 2 48.41 18.63 -30.66
CA GLY A 2 47.87 17.28 -30.44
C GLY A 2 47.92 16.73 -29.00
N ALA A 3 46.98 17.21 -28.18
CA ALA A 3 46.26 16.53 -27.09
C ALA A 3 47.03 15.74 -25.99
N THR A 4 47.18 16.42 -24.86
CA THR A 4 47.23 15.89 -23.49
C THR A 4 46.03 14.96 -23.20
N GLY A 5 46.28 13.65 -23.10
CA GLY A 5 45.31 12.67 -22.61
C GLY A 5 45.22 12.71 -21.09
N VAL A 6 44.26 13.45 -20.55
CA VAL A 6 43.90 13.41 -19.13
C VAL A 6 43.27 12.05 -18.82
N ARG A 7 43.98 11.18 -18.09
CA ARG A 7 43.39 9.99 -17.48
C ARG A 7 42.40 10.43 -16.40
N LYS A 8 41.09 10.35 -16.68
CA LYS A 8 40.07 10.43 -15.63
C LYS A 8 40.24 9.23 -14.70
N ALA A 9 40.68 9.49 -13.48
CA ALA A 9 40.59 8.54 -12.38
C ALA A 9 39.12 8.13 -12.23
N ARG A 10 38.81 6.85 -12.44
CA ARG A 10 37.52 6.27 -12.06
C ARG A 10 37.48 6.28 -10.53
N THR A 11 36.74 7.21 -9.96
CA THR A 11 36.41 7.22 -8.53
C THR A 11 35.86 5.84 -8.16
N SER A 12 36.62 5.10 -7.34
CA SER A 12 36.21 3.82 -6.80
C SER A 12 34.97 4.02 -5.93
N VAL A 13 33.83 3.53 -6.40
CA VAL A 13 32.63 3.39 -5.58
C VAL A 13 32.97 2.48 -4.41
N ARG A 14 32.60 2.92 -3.20
CA ARG A 14 32.98 2.33 -1.89
C ARG A 14 32.84 0.80 -1.87
N ALA A 15 33.96 0.09 -1.78
CA ALA A 15 34.06 -1.37 -1.80
C ALA A 15 33.57 -2.08 -0.52
N ASN A 16 32.80 -1.43 0.36
CA ASN A 16 32.49 -1.99 1.68
C ASN A 16 31.06 -1.69 2.18
N VAL A 17 30.07 -1.76 1.29
CA VAL A 17 28.66 -1.76 1.72
C VAL A 17 28.27 -3.20 2.08
N ARG A 18 28.00 -3.44 3.36
CA ARG A 18 27.41 -4.72 3.81
C ARG A 18 26.06 -4.89 3.12
N ARG A 19 25.94 -5.86 2.21
CA ARG A 19 24.62 -6.28 1.72
C ARG A 19 23.90 -7.04 2.83
N VAL A 20 22.81 -6.46 3.33
CA VAL A 20 21.85 -7.18 4.16
C VAL A 20 20.80 -7.74 3.19
N PRO A 21 20.71 -9.06 3.00
CA PRO A 21 19.67 -9.62 2.15
C PRO A 21 18.31 -9.32 2.79
N GLY A 22 17.49 -8.55 2.07
CA GLY A 22 16.10 -8.29 2.44
C GLY A 22 15.18 -9.43 1.99
N PRO A 23 13.89 -9.37 2.34
CA PRO A 23 12.92 -10.43 2.02
C PRO A 23 12.83 -10.72 0.51
N CYS A 24 13.03 -9.70 -0.34
CA CYS A 24 12.98 -9.85 -1.80
C CYS A 24 14.19 -10.61 -2.39
N ALA A 25 15.25 -10.87 -1.62
CA ALA A 25 16.42 -11.61 -2.10
C ALA A 25 16.11 -13.10 -2.38
N HIS A 26 14.92 -13.56 -1.99
CA HIS A 26 14.44 -14.92 -2.20
C HIS A 26 13.56 -15.07 -3.45
N TRP A 27 13.26 -13.98 -4.17
CA TRP A 27 12.46 -13.96 -5.40
C TRP A 27 13.37 -13.69 -6.61
N ASP A 28 12.95 -14.11 -7.80
CA ASP A 28 13.65 -13.66 -9.02
C ASP A 28 13.41 -12.17 -9.28
N ASP A 29 14.26 -11.55 -10.11
CA ASP A 29 14.26 -10.09 -10.28
C ASP A 29 12.94 -9.56 -10.89
N GLN A 30 12.30 -10.32 -11.79
CA GLN A 30 11.03 -9.93 -12.43
C GLN A 30 9.87 -10.04 -11.43
N ASP A 31 9.82 -11.13 -10.67
CA ASP A 31 8.83 -11.36 -9.61
C ASP A 31 9.00 -10.35 -8.48
N ALA A 32 10.22 -9.96 -8.14
CA ALA A 32 10.49 -9.01 -7.06
C ALA A 32 9.99 -7.59 -7.34
N ASP A 33 10.02 -7.12 -8.59
CA ASP A 33 9.40 -5.85 -8.98
C ASP A 33 7.87 -5.92 -8.87
N PHE A 34 7.29 -7.00 -9.39
CA PHE A 34 5.83 -7.19 -9.36
C PHE A 34 5.28 -7.35 -7.93
N ILE A 35 5.94 -8.17 -7.11
CA ILE A 35 5.53 -8.37 -5.72
C ILE A 35 5.62 -7.06 -4.94
N ARG A 36 6.63 -6.22 -5.19
CA ARG A 36 6.68 -4.88 -4.59
C ARG A 36 5.51 -4.00 -5.01
N GLU A 37 5.12 -4.00 -6.28
CA GLU A 37 3.94 -3.24 -6.73
C GLU A 37 2.66 -3.71 -6.01
N VAL A 38 2.49 -5.02 -5.82
CA VAL A 38 1.36 -5.57 -5.06
C VAL A 38 1.44 -5.18 -3.59
N LEU A 39 2.63 -5.26 -2.98
CA LEU A 39 2.83 -4.85 -1.59
C LEU A 39 2.61 -3.35 -1.38
N ASP A 40 2.96 -2.50 -2.34
CA ASP A 40 2.67 -1.07 -2.30
C ASP A 40 1.16 -0.82 -2.36
N LEU A 41 0.44 -1.59 -3.18
CA LEU A 41 -1.02 -1.51 -3.25
C LEU A 41 -1.66 -1.95 -1.93
N VAL A 42 -1.26 -3.10 -1.38
CA VAL A 42 -1.83 -3.64 -0.13
C VAL A 42 -1.33 -2.87 1.10
N GLY A 43 -0.16 -2.25 1.01
CA GLY A 43 0.39 -1.37 2.03
C GLY A 43 -0.21 0.04 2.02
N ASP A 44 -0.88 0.44 0.94
CA ASP A 44 -1.66 1.67 0.90
C ASP A 44 -2.88 1.57 1.84
N LYS A 45 -3.00 2.58 2.72
CA LYS A 45 -4.07 2.69 3.71
C LYS A 45 -5.46 2.51 3.07
N TRP A 46 -5.70 3.11 1.90
CA TRP A 46 -7.03 3.12 1.32
C TRP A 46 -7.41 1.78 0.73
N SER A 47 -6.47 1.06 0.13
CA SER A 47 -6.72 -0.30 -0.38
C SER A 47 -7.19 -1.24 0.73
N VAL A 48 -6.50 -1.23 1.87
CA VAL A 48 -6.86 -2.03 3.05
C VAL A 48 -8.27 -1.69 3.54
N LEU A 49 -8.59 -0.40 3.66
CA LEU A 49 -9.90 0.06 4.11
C LEU A 49 -11.01 -0.32 3.13
N ILE A 50 -10.80 -0.15 1.82
CA ILE A 50 -11.79 -0.53 0.80
C ILE A 50 -12.01 -2.03 0.79
N ILE A 51 -10.94 -2.84 0.82
CA ILE A 51 -11.05 -4.30 0.86
C ILE A 51 -11.81 -4.75 2.11
N GLY A 52 -11.48 -4.17 3.27
CA GLY A 52 -12.18 -4.43 4.52
C GLY A 52 -13.66 -4.07 4.47
N THR A 53 -14.01 -2.90 3.92
CA THR A 53 -15.42 -2.46 3.80
C THR A 53 -16.22 -3.35 2.84
N LEU A 54 -15.60 -3.88 1.79
CA LEU A 54 -16.26 -4.77 0.82
C LEU A 54 -16.42 -6.22 1.33
N ALA A 55 -15.94 -6.54 2.54
CA ALA A 55 -16.06 -7.88 3.12
C ALA A 55 -17.51 -8.33 3.29
N ASP A 56 -18.41 -7.39 3.59
CA ASP A 56 -19.83 -7.67 3.84
C ASP A 56 -20.67 -7.72 2.56
N GLY A 57 -20.06 -7.46 1.39
CA GLY A 57 -20.67 -7.64 0.09
C GLY A 57 -20.61 -6.44 -0.86
N PRO A 58 -21.34 -6.51 -1.99
CA PRO A 58 -21.36 -5.45 -2.99
C PRO A 58 -21.81 -4.11 -2.41
N THR A 59 -21.03 -3.06 -2.65
CA THR A 59 -21.24 -1.74 -2.05
C THR A 59 -21.19 -0.64 -3.11
N ARG A 60 -22.05 0.39 -2.98
CA ARG A 60 -22.05 1.54 -3.90
C ARG A 60 -20.87 2.45 -3.61
N TYR A 61 -20.52 3.27 -4.61
CA TYR A 61 -19.46 4.26 -4.46
C TYR A 61 -19.72 5.27 -3.32
N SER A 62 -20.94 5.78 -3.19
CA SER A 62 -21.33 6.72 -2.12
C SER A 62 -21.12 6.09 -0.75
N ASP A 63 -21.57 4.86 -0.60
CA ASP A 63 -21.57 4.16 0.67
C ASP A 63 -20.13 3.82 1.08
N LEU A 64 -19.26 3.49 0.12
CA LEU A 64 -17.80 3.38 0.34
C LEU A 64 -17.18 4.71 0.78
N ALA A 65 -17.56 5.82 0.16
CA ALA A 65 -17.04 7.14 0.51
C ALA A 65 -17.45 7.56 1.93
N ASP A 66 -18.68 7.24 2.32
CA ASP A 66 -19.22 7.55 3.64
C ASP A 66 -18.65 6.62 4.73
N ALA A 67 -18.45 5.33 4.42
CA ALA A 67 -17.93 4.34 5.35
C ALA A 67 -16.42 4.47 5.64
N ILE A 68 -15.66 5.20 4.82
CA ILE A 68 -14.20 5.30 4.93
C ILE A 68 -13.79 6.73 5.30
N PRO A 69 -13.56 7.03 6.60
CA PRO A 69 -13.27 8.39 7.05
C PRO A 69 -12.00 8.98 6.42
N GLY A 70 -12.15 10.18 5.87
CA GLY A 70 -11.05 10.99 5.35
C GLY A 70 -10.54 10.59 3.96
N ILE A 71 -11.15 9.61 3.29
CA ILE A 71 -10.83 9.35 1.89
C ILE A 71 -11.43 10.45 1.02
N SER A 72 -10.62 11.03 0.13
CA SER A 72 -11.16 11.96 -0.87
C SER A 72 -11.77 11.18 -2.04
N GLN A 73 -12.73 11.79 -2.72
CA GLN A 73 -13.34 11.28 -3.95
C GLN A 73 -12.30 10.87 -5.01
N ARG A 74 -11.26 11.71 -5.17
CA ARG A 74 -10.14 11.43 -6.07
C ARG A 74 -9.38 10.17 -5.65
N MET A 75 -9.07 10.02 -4.36
CA MET A 75 -8.35 8.85 -3.87
C MET A 75 -9.20 7.58 -3.99
N LEU A 76 -10.47 7.62 -3.61
CA LEU A 76 -11.37 6.48 -3.76
C LEU A 76 -11.45 6.00 -5.22
N THR A 77 -11.58 6.93 -6.17
CA THR A 77 -11.59 6.62 -7.61
C THR A 77 -10.27 5.99 -8.07
N LEU A 78 -9.12 6.54 -7.66
CA LEU A 78 -7.80 6.02 -8.02
C LEU A 78 -7.57 4.62 -7.45
N THR A 79 -7.87 4.43 -6.16
CA THR A 79 -7.68 3.14 -5.48
C THR A 79 -8.61 2.07 -6.05
N LEU A 80 -9.90 2.37 -6.27
CA LEU A 80 -10.82 1.43 -6.92
C LEU A 80 -10.37 1.07 -8.34
N LYS A 81 -9.82 2.02 -9.10
CA LYS A 81 -9.25 1.73 -10.43
C LYS A 81 -8.07 0.76 -10.33
N GLN A 82 -7.20 0.93 -9.33
CA GLN A 82 -6.03 0.07 -9.14
C GLN A 82 -6.41 -1.33 -8.64
N LEU A 83 -7.33 -1.42 -7.68
CA LEU A 83 -7.89 -2.69 -7.19
C LEU A 83 -8.60 -3.47 -8.31
N ARG A 84 -9.30 -2.77 -9.20
CA ARG A 84 -9.89 -3.39 -10.40
C ARG A 84 -8.84 -3.86 -11.40
N ARG A 85 -7.81 -3.06 -11.66
CA ARG A 85 -6.71 -3.42 -12.59
C ARG A 85 -5.96 -4.68 -12.11
N THR A 86 -5.83 -4.85 -10.81
CA THR A 86 -5.20 -6.02 -10.19
C THR A 86 -6.14 -7.21 -10.03
N GLY A 87 -7.42 -7.07 -10.39
CA GLY A 87 -8.40 -8.14 -10.30
C GLY A 87 -8.86 -8.44 -8.87
N LEU A 88 -8.66 -7.54 -7.91
CA LEU A 88 -9.10 -7.69 -6.52
C LEU A 88 -10.56 -7.25 -6.32
N VAL A 89 -11.03 -6.32 -7.14
CA VAL A 89 -12.38 -5.74 -7.06
C VAL A 89 -13.03 -5.76 -8.43
N ASP A 90 -14.29 -6.15 -8.48
CA ASP A 90 -15.16 -6.01 -9.65
C ASP A 90 -16.03 -4.76 -9.57
N ARG A 91 -16.55 -4.34 -10.73
CA ARG A 91 -17.51 -3.24 -10.84
C ARG A 91 -18.68 -3.66 -11.71
N THR A 92 -19.86 -3.72 -11.10
CA THR A 92 -21.10 -4.08 -11.77
C THR A 92 -21.99 -2.86 -11.94
N ALA A 93 -22.47 -2.61 -13.15
CA ALA A 93 -23.44 -1.56 -13.44
C ALA A 93 -24.82 -2.20 -13.64
N TYR A 94 -25.82 -1.69 -12.93
CA TYR A 94 -27.20 -2.14 -12.98
C TYR A 94 -28.02 -1.13 -13.80
N PRO A 95 -28.60 -1.54 -14.94
CA PRO A 95 -29.40 -0.67 -15.80
C PRO A 95 -30.83 -0.55 -15.25
N GLU A 96 -30.96 -0.02 -14.04
CA GLU A 96 -32.24 0.27 -13.37
C GLU A 96 -32.47 1.79 -13.25
N VAL A 97 -33.63 2.21 -12.75
CA VAL A 97 -33.95 3.63 -12.51
C VAL A 97 -34.11 3.85 -11.00
N PRO A 98 -33.24 4.64 -10.34
CA PRO A 98 -32.05 5.31 -10.90
C PRO A 98 -30.89 4.33 -11.16
N PRO A 99 -30.01 4.59 -12.15
CA PRO A 99 -28.87 3.72 -12.43
C PRO A 99 -27.96 3.53 -11.21
N ARG A 100 -27.52 2.29 -10.99
CA ARG A 100 -26.68 1.93 -9.85
C ARG A 100 -25.38 1.28 -10.29
N VAL A 101 -24.31 1.54 -9.55
CA VAL A 101 -23.02 0.90 -9.73
C VAL A 101 -22.55 0.38 -8.37
N GLU A 102 -22.12 -0.87 -8.35
CA GLU A 102 -21.59 -1.52 -7.15
C GLU A 102 -20.20 -2.08 -7.40
N TYR A 103 -19.46 -2.18 -6.31
CA TYR A 103 -18.13 -2.77 -6.25
C TYR A 103 -18.17 -3.96 -5.30
N SER A 104 -17.49 -5.04 -5.65
CA SER A 104 -17.43 -6.25 -4.83
C SER A 104 -16.04 -6.86 -4.91
N LEU A 105 -15.63 -7.61 -3.89
CA LEU A 105 -14.43 -8.42 -3.98
C LEU A 105 -14.60 -9.51 -5.04
N THR A 106 -13.52 -9.81 -5.75
CA THR A 106 -13.40 -11.04 -6.55
C THR A 106 -12.98 -12.20 -5.65
N ASP A 107 -12.86 -13.41 -6.21
CA ASP A 107 -12.25 -14.54 -5.48
C ASP A 107 -10.80 -14.23 -5.06
N LEU A 108 -10.04 -13.54 -5.91
CA LEU A 108 -8.68 -13.09 -5.60
C LEU A 108 -8.70 -12.05 -4.47
N GLY A 109 -9.60 -11.06 -4.54
CA GLY A 109 -9.78 -10.07 -3.48
C GLY A 109 -10.18 -10.70 -2.14
N THR A 110 -11.05 -11.71 -2.18
CA THR A 110 -11.49 -12.47 -1.00
C THR A 110 -10.34 -13.28 -0.40
N SER A 111 -9.44 -13.84 -1.21
CA SER A 111 -8.25 -14.52 -0.70
C SER A 111 -7.33 -13.57 0.10
N LEU A 112 -7.18 -12.32 -0.37
CA LEU A 112 -6.40 -11.29 0.28
C LEU A 112 -7.08 -10.74 1.55
N LEU A 113 -8.41 -10.71 1.58
CA LEU A 113 -9.19 -10.18 2.71
C LEU A 113 -8.76 -10.80 4.05
N SER A 114 -8.49 -12.11 4.07
CA SER A 114 -8.04 -12.81 5.28
C SER A 114 -6.75 -12.22 5.88
N ILE A 115 -5.79 -11.86 5.03
CA ILE A 115 -4.51 -11.26 5.42
C ILE A 115 -4.72 -9.83 5.90
N VAL A 116 -5.56 -9.06 5.18
CA VAL A 116 -5.93 -7.69 5.54
C VAL A 116 -6.60 -7.63 6.90
N LEU A 117 -7.57 -8.51 7.17
CA LEU A 117 -8.27 -8.60 8.45
C LEU A 117 -7.33 -9.03 9.58
N ALA A 118 -6.42 -9.96 9.33
CA ALA A 118 -5.42 -10.37 10.32
C ALA A 118 -4.49 -9.21 10.71
N LEU A 119 -4.03 -8.42 9.73
CA LEU A 119 -3.22 -7.23 9.99
C LEU A 119 -4.00 -6.16 10.76
N ALA A 120 -5.26 -5.93 10.39
CA ALA A 120 -6.14 -4.98 11.06
C ALA A 120 -6.40 -5.40 12.52
N ALA A 121 -6.68 -6.69 12.76
CA ALA A 121 -6.87 -7.24 14.10
C ALA A 121 -5.61 -7.10 14.95
N TRP A 122 -4.44 -7.45 14.42
CA TRP A 122 -3.17 -7.26 15.12
C TRP A 122 -2.93 -5.78 15.47
N SER A 123 -3.21 -4.86 14.55
CA SER A 123 -3.07 -3.42 14.79
C SER A 123 -4.03 -2.95 15.90
N ALA A 124 -5.29 -3.41 15.86
CA ALA A 124 -6.28 -3.12 16.90
C ALA A 124 -5.87 -3.71 18.26
N ASP A 125 -5.23 -4.87 18.31
CA ASP A 125 -4.74 -5.46 19.56
C ASP A 125 -3.51 -4.74 20.12
N ARG A 126 -2.63 -4.23 19.24
CA ARG A 126 -1.32 -3.65 19.61
C ARG A 126 -1.28 -2.12 19.63
N HIS A 127 -2.36 -1.44 19.27
CA HIS A 127 -2.37 0.02 19.12
C HIS A 127 -1.86 0.77 20.37
N ALA A 128 -2.21 0.33 21.58
CA ALA A 128 -1.78 0.99 22.81
C ALA A 128 -0.26 0.83 23.06
N GLU A 129 0.31 -0.32 22.72
CA GLU A 129 1.75 -0.57 22.78
C GLU A 129 2.50 0.31 21.76
N ILE A 130 2.03 0.32 20.51
CA ILE A 130 2.59 1.15 19.43
C ILE A 130 2.57 2.64 19.82
N ARG A 131 1.45 3.15 20.33
CA ARG A 131 1.33 4.56 20.75
C ARG A 131 2.31 4.93 21.87
N ARG A 132 2.55 4.02 22.82
CA ARG A 132 3.55 4.25 23.88
C ARG A 132 4.96 4.37 23.31
N HIS A 133 5.32 3.51 22.36
CA HIS A 133 6.62 3.60 21.68
C HIS A 133 6.78 4.89 20.88
N GLN A 134 5.73 5.30 20.16
CA GLN A 134 5.72 6.58 19.41
C GLN A 134 5.93 7.77 20.35
N ALA A 135 5.15 7.87 21.43
CA ALA A 135 5.26 8.96 22.39
C ALA A 135 6.64 9.02 23.06
N ALA A 136 7.21 7.86 23.42
CA ALA A 136 8.55 7.79 24.00
C ALA A 136 9.65 8.24 23.03
N PHE A 137 9.53 7.86 21.75
CA PHE A 137 10.45 8.31 20.70
C PHE A 137 10.35 9.82 20.47
N ASP A 138 9.13 10.32 20.29
CA ASP A 138 8.88 11.75 20.05
C ASP A 138 9.42 12.61 21.20
N ALA A 139 9.22 12.18 22.45
CA ALA A 139 9.75 12.85 23.63
C ALA A 139 11.30 12.85 23.68
N ALA A 140 11.94 11.77 23.24
CA ALA A 140 13.40 11.68 23.19
C ALA A 140 14.02 12.53 22.06
N THR A 141 13.29 12.73 20.96
CA THR A 141 13.72 13.52 19.81
C THR A 141 13.26 14.97 19.83
N ALA A 142 12.38 15.35 20.76
CA ALA A 142 11.96 16.73 20.94
C ALA A 142 13.17 17.60 21.31
N PRO A 143 13.44 18.70 20.58
CA PRO A 143 14.54 19.59 20.92
C PRO A 143 14.35 20.16 22.33
N ALA A 144 15.40 20.13 23.13
CA ALA A 144 15.38 20.64 24.49
C ALA A 144 15.25 22.18 24.49
N GLY A 145 14.02 22.68 24.64
CA GLY A 145 13.73 24.09 24.91
C GLY A 145 13.79 25.00 23.68
N SER A 146 12.62 25.51 23.30
CA SER A 146 12.44 26.79 22.61
C SER A 146 11.59 27.70 23.47
#